data_AF-A0A1X0NH88-F1
#
_entry.id   AF-A0A1X0NH88-F1
#
_cell.length_a   1.000
_cell.length_b   1.000
_cell.length_c   1.000
_cell.angle_alpha   90.00
_cell.angle_beta   90.00
_cell.angle_gamma   90.00
#
_symmetry.space_group_name_H-M   'P 1'
#
loop_
_entity.id
_entity.type
_entity.pdbx_description
1 polymer ?
#
loop_
_entity_poly.entity_id
_entity_poly.type
_entity_poly.pdbx_seq_one_letter_code
_entity_poly.pdbx_strand_id
1 'polypeptide(L)'
;MSSDEARRHGFRLTKKELEDRRKSEKIRKWNERLDREDIVKLRAELDSLNRATFLAPHQCERKRLVERLIRDLERRNCNDSVSASKPQEESLDREQSVCSSSSEDCDNLFVSTITESTVMDGFPTKADQILPRSLRKRQKEDVVDDRYRKRIRNAEDALLSSNTVGDNLEEFFDSL
;
A
#
# COMPACT_ATOMS: atom_id res chain seq x y z
N MET A 1 3.03 -12.62 -28.98
CA MET A 1 4.43 -12.28 -29.29
C MET A 1 5.22 -12.47 -27.99
N SER A 2 5.90 -13.61 -27.87
CA SER A 2 6.56 -14.10 -26.66
C SER A 2 7.83 -13.29 -26.41
N SER A 3 8.01 -12.76 -25.21
CA SER A 3 9.24 -12.11 -24.79
C SER A 3 10.36 -13.14 -24.72
N ASP A 4 11.33 -13.05 -25.63
CA ASP A 4 12.53 -13.88 -25.63
C ASP A 4 13.27 -13.76 -24.29
N GLU A 5 13.17 -14.82 -23.48
CA GLU A 5 14.01 -15.03 -22.32
C GLU A 5 15.44 -15.27 -22.81
N ALA A 6 16.25 -14.21 -22.83
CA ALA A 6 17.67 -14.28 -23.18
C ALA A 6 18.39 -15.26 -22.23
N ARG A 7 18.71 -16.46 -22.73
CA ARG A 7 19.49 -17.46 -22.00
C ARG A 7 20.94 -17.01 -21.92
N ARG A 8 21.50 -16.95 -20.72
CA ARG A 8 22.94 -16.78 -20.52
C ARG A 8 23.52 -18.15 -20.15
N HIS A 9 24.44 -18.66 -20.96
CA HIS A 9 25.14 -19.94 -20.73
C HIS A 9 24.24 -21.20 -20.67
N GLY A 10 23.11 -21.21 -21.39
CA GLY A 10 22.22 -22.39 -21.45
C GLY A 10 21.25 -22.53 -20.27
N PHE A 11 21.39 -21.71 -19.23
CA PHE A 11 20.46 -21.65 -18.10
C PHE A 11 19.41 -20.55 -18.31
N ARG A 12 18.18 -20.79 -17.83
CA ARG A 12 17.19 -19.72 -17.69
C ARG A 12 17.70 -18.73 -16.65
N LEU A 13 17.51 -17.42 -16.89
CA LEU A 13 17.85 -16.40 -15.90
C LEU A 13 17.18 -16.72 -14.57
N THR A 14 17.92 -16.55 -13.49
CA THR A 14 17.36 -16.74 -12.15
C THR A 14 16.25 -15.70 -11.89
N LYS A 15 15.26 -16.04 -11.06
CA LYS A 15 14.18 -15.11 -10.68
C LYS A 15 14.75 -13.78 -10.18
N LYS A 16 15.85 -13.84 -9.41
CA LYS A 16 16.57 -12.67 -8.90
C LYS A 16 17.13 -11.79 -10.02
N GLU A 17 17.83 -12.38 -10.99
CA GLU A 17 18.36 -11.62 -12.14
C GLU A 17 17.26 -10.94 -12.95
N LEU A 18 16.11 -11.59 -13.09
CA LEU A 18 14.97 -11.03 -13.80
C LEU A 18 14.37 -9.84 -13.04
N GLU A 19 14.22 -9.95 -11.73
CA GLU A 19 13.76 -8.85 -10.87
C GLU A 19 14.75 -7.68 -10.89
N ASP A 20 16.05 -7.95 -10.81
CA ASP A 20 17.08 -6.92 -10.80
C ASP A 20 17.17 -6.21 -12.16
N ARG A 21 17.00 -6.94 -13.26
CA ARG A 21 16.85 -6.34 -14.60
C ARG A 21 15.61 -5.45 -14.69
N ARG A 22 14.46 -5.89 -14.16
CA ARG A 22 13.24 -5.06 -14.14
C ARG A 22 13.43 -3.79 -13.31
N LYS A 23 14.11 -3.89 -12.16
CA LYS A 23 14.42 -2.74 -11.30
C LYS A 23 15.36 -1.77 -12.03
N SER A 24 16.44 -2.25 -12.63
CA SER A 24 17.39 -1.41 -13.36
C SER A 24 16.74 -0.75 -14.57
N GLU A 25 15.87 -1.46 -15.31
CA GLU A 25 15.09 -0.87 -16.41
C GLU A 25 14.14 0.23 -15.93
N LYS A 26 13.46 0.04 -14.78
CA LYS A 26 12.60 1.08 -14.18
C LYS A 26 13.40 2.31 -13.79
N ILE A 27 14.54 2.12 -13.13
CA ILE A 27 15.44 3.22 -12.73
C ILE A 27 15.96 3.94 -13.97
N ARG A 28 16.39 3.21 -15.01
CA ARG A 28 16.85 3.78 -16.27
C ARG A 28 15.78 4.65 -16.93
N LYS A 29 14.54 4.14 -17.06
CA LYS A 29 13.41 4.91 -17.62
C LYS A 29 13.08 6.15 -16.80
N TRP A 30 13.19 6.05 -15.47
CA TRP A 30 13.00 7.20 -14.59
C TRP A 30 14.10 8.24 -14.78
N ASN A 31 15.34 7.80 -14.93
CA ASN A 31 16.47 8.68 -15.18
C ASN A 31 16.35 9.39 -16.54
N GLU A 32 16.05 8.65 -17.61
CA GLU A 32 15.78 9.22 -18.95
C GLU A 32 14.62 10.21 -18.96
N ARG A 33 13.67 10.05 -18.03
CA ARG A 33 12.58 10.99 -17.83
C ARG A 33 13.12 12.27 -17.19
N LEU A 34 13.76 12.15 -16.02
CA LEU A 34 14.40 13.27 -15.32
C LEU A 34 15.31 14.11 -16.24
N ASP A 35 16.07 13.49 -17.14
CA ASP A 35 17.00 14.19 -18.04
C ASP A 35 16.27 15.06 -19.10
N ARG A 36 15.01 14.77 -19.40
CA ARG A 36 14.19 15.51 -20.37
C ARG A 36 13.40 16.66 -19.76
N GLU A 37 13.13 16.61 -18.46
CA GLU A 37 12.29 17.60 -17.81
C GLU A 37 13.09 18.79 -17.25
N ASP A 38 12.48 19.96 -17.34
CA ASP A 38 13.01 21.22 -16.82
C ASP A 38 12.41 21.51 -15.44
N ILE A 39 13.28 21.73 -14.45
CA ILE A 39 12.89 22.03 -13.07
C ILE A 39 12.03 23.30 -12.98
N VAL A 40 12.26 24.31 -13.82
CA VAL A 40 11.51 25.57 -13.79
C VAL A 40 10.06 25.32 -14.21
N LYS A 41 9.86 24.53 -15.26
CA LYS A 41 8.52 24.15 -15.75
C LYS A 41 7.77 23.29 -14.74
N LEU A 42 8.46 22.35 -14.09
CA LEU A 42 7.88 21.51 -13.05
C LEU A 42 7.44 22.32 -11.83
N ARG A 43 8.23 23.31 -11.40
CA ARG A 43 7.85 24.22 -10.31
C ARG A 43 6.63 25.06 -10.67
N ALA A 44 6.58 25.60 -11.90
CA ALA A 44 5.42 26.35 -12.38
C ALA A 44 4.14 25.48 -12.41
N GLU A 45 4.26 24.22 -12.86
CA GLU A 45 3.15 23.26 -12.84
C GLU A 45 2.70 22.96 -11.40
N LEU A 46 3.65 22.71 -10.48
CA LEU A 46 3.35 22.45 -9.08
C LEU A 46 2.61 23.62 -8.44
N ASP A 47 3.06 24.84 -8.69
CA ASP A 47 2.41 26.06 -8.21
C ASP A 47 1.00 26.22 -8.77
N SER A 48 0.80 25.90 -10.05
CA SER A 48 -0.53 25.89 -10.67
C SER A 48 -1.44 24.85 -10.00
N LEU A 49 -0.95 23.65 -9.74
CA LEU A 49 -1.70 22.58 -9.07
C LEU A 49 -2.01 22.92 -7.61
N ASN A 50 -1.12 23.65 -6.93
CA ASN A 50 -1.31 24.11 -5.55
C ASN A 50 -2.34 25.24 -5.43
N ARG A 51 -2.48 26.09 -6.46
CA ARG A 51 -3.46 27.18 -6.48
C ARG A 51 -4.88 26.69 -6.80
N ALA A 52 -5.02 25.51 -7.38
CA ALA A 52 -6.33 24.94 -7.71
C ALA A 52 -7.09 24.58 -6.42
N THR A 53 -8.34 25.01 -6.32
CA THR A 53 -9.21 24.73 -5.16
C THR A 53 -9.68 23.28 -5.12
N PHE A 54 -9.86 22.67 -6.29
CA PHE A 54 -10.24 21.27 -6.44
C PHE A 54 -9.34 20.59 -7.46
N LEU A 55 -8.87 19.40 -7.09
CA LEU A 55 -8.06 18.54 -7.95
C LEU A 55 -8.80 17.23 -8.17
N ALA A 56 -8.90 16.81 -9.43
CA ALA A 56 -9.34 15.46 -9.75
C ALA A 56 -8.33 14.43 -9.22
N PRO A 57 -8.72 13.17 -8.96
CA PRO A 57 -7.81 12.13 -8.48
C PRO A 57 -6.53 12.00 -9.32
N HIS A 58 -6.65 12.04 -10.65
CA HIS A 58 -5.51 12.02 -11.56
C HIS A 58 -4.59 13.26 -11.44
N GLN A 59 -5.13 14.42 -11.08
CA GLN A 59 -4.34 15.63 -10.84
C GLN A 59 -3.61 15.56 -9.50
N CYS A 60 -4.17 14.90 -8.48
CA CYS A 60 -3.48 14.59 -7.23
C CYS A 60 -2.29 13.64 -7.49
N GLU A 61 -2.49 12.60 -8.30
CA GLU A 61 -1.39 11.71 -8.72
C GLU A 61 -0.31 12.48 -9.49
N ARG A 62 -0.73 13.34 -10.42
CA ARG A 62 0.17 14.21 -11.18
C ARG A 62 0.99 15.10 -10.26
N LYS A 63 0.34 15.77 -9.30
CA LYS A 63 1.00 16.62 -8.28
C LYS A 63 2.06 15.82 -7.51
N ARG A 64 1.72 14.63 -7.00
CA ARG A 64 2.66 13.74 -6.30
C ARG A 64 3.88 13.39 -7.16
N LEU A 65 3.67 13.11 -8.46
CA LEU A 65 4.75 12.81 -9.38
C LEU A 65 5.62 14.02 -9.69
N VAL A 66 5.02 15.22 -9.86
CA VAL A 66 5.76 16.48 -10.04
C VAL A 66 6.64 16.76 -8.82
N GLU A 67 6.09 16.67 -7.61
CA GLU A 67 6.84 16.85 -6.37
C GLU A 67 8.01 15.86 -6.26
N ARG A 68 7.81 14.60 -6.65
CA ARG A 68 8.88 13.60 -6.68
C ARG A 68 9.95 13.95 -7.71
N LEU A 69 9.56 14.34 -8.93
CA LEU A 69 10.49 14.75 -9.99
C LEU A 69 11.35 15.93 -9.54
N ILE A 70 10.74 16.96 -8.94
CA ILE A 70 11.46 18.12 -8.41
C ILE A 70 12.48 17.67 -7.35
N ARG A 71 12.07 16.86 -6.36
CA ARG A 71 12.96 16.33 -5.32
C ARG A 71 14.11 15.48 -5.89
N ASP A 72 13.86 14.70 -6.93
CA ASP A 72 14.87 13.87 -7.58
C ASP A 72 15.87 14.73 -8.39
N LEU A 73 15.39 15.75 -9.11
CA LEU A 73 16.23 16.71 -9.82
C LEU A 73 17.08 17.55 -8.87
N GLU A 74 16.50 18.05 -7.80
CA GLU A 74 17.21 18.83 -6.77
C GLU A 74 18.30 17.97 -6.11
N ARG A 75 18.01 16.71 -5.77
CA ARG A 75 19.01 15.79 -5.22
C ARG A 75 20.18 15.56 -6.16
N ARG A 76 19.94 15.42 -7.47
CA ARG A 76 21.02 15.29 -8.47
C ARG A 76 21.87 16.55 -8.53
N ASN A 77 21.23 17.71 -8.62
CA ASN A 77 21.93 18.99 -8.68
C ASN A 77 22.75 19.26 -7.40
N CYS A 78 22.20 18.92 -6.23
CA CYS A 78 22.93 18.98 -4.96
C CYS A 78 24.14 18.02 -4.96
N ASN A 79 23.98 16.77 -5.41
CA ASN A 79 25.09 15.82 -5.49
C ASN A 79 26.20 16.26 -6.47
N ASP A 80 25.82 16.88 -7.59
CA ASP A 80 26.77 17.43 -8.56
C ASP A 80 27.51 18.63 -7.96
N SER A 81 26.83 19.49 -7.20
CA SER A 81 27.45 20.62 -6.50
C SER A 81 28.34 20.21 -5.32
N VAL A 82 27.98 19.15 -4.58
CA VAL A 82 28.77 18.58 -3.47
C VAL A 82 30.02 17.85 -3.97
N SER A 83 30.07 17.48 -5.25
CA SER A 83 31.30 16.92 -5.86
C SER A 83 32.37 17.97 -6.18
N ALA A 84 32.03 19.27 -6.17
CA ALA A 84 32.97 20.37 -6.41
C ALA A 84 33.53 21.01 -5.11
N SER A 85 33.01 20.65 -3.93
CA SER A 85 33.53 21.15 -2.66
C SER A 85 33.35 20.12 -1.53
N LYS A 86 34.47 19.56 -1.05
CA LYS A 86 34.59 18.90 0.26
C LYS A 86 35.53 19.73 1.15
N PRO A 87 35.53 19.59 2.49
CA PRO A 87 34.97 18.48 3.27
C PRO A 87 34.04 18.86 4.45
N GLN A 88 33.21 17.90 4.84
CA GLN A 88 32.82 17.51 6.22
C GLN A 88 32.56 18.61 7.27
N GLU A 89 31.28 18.79 7.65
CA GLU A 89 30.83 19.18 9.00
C GLU A 89 29.35 18.74 9.13
N GLU A 90 29.11 17.65 9.84
CA GLU A 90 28.54 17.63 11.20
C GLU A 90 27.00 17.63 11.20
N SER A 91 26.50 16.48 11.67
CA SER A 91 25.13 16.22 12.08
C SER A 91 24.60 17.33 12.99
N LEU A 92 23.50 17.97 12.59
CA LEU A 92 22.64 18.67 13.54
C LEU A 92 21.24 18.10 13.44
N ASP A 93 20.91 17.38 14.51
CA ASP A 93 19.57 17.03 14.94
C ASP A 93 18.61 18.18 14.72
N ARG A 94 17.53 17.91 13.99
CA ARG A 94 16.34 18.75 14.03
C ARG A 94 15.15 17.86 14.32
N GLU A 95 14.76 17.88 15.58
CA GLU A 95 13.56 17.24 16.11
C GLU A 95 12.36 17.57 15.22
N GLN A 96 11.87 16.56 14.52
CA GLN A 96 10.68 16.67 13.70
C GLN A 96 9.48 16.32 14.59
N SER A 97 8.70 17.36 14.90
CA SER A 97 7.40 17.27 15.55
C SER A 97 6.55 16.19 14.87
N VAL A 98 6.11 15.22 15.68
CA VAL A 98 5.33 14.06 15.26
C VAL A 98 3.90 14.51 15.04
N CYS A 99 3.54 14.74 13.78
CA CYS A 99 2.13 14.83 13.39
C CYS A 99 1.66 13.42 13.04
N SER A 100 1.04 12.77 14.03
CA SER A 100 0.39 11.47 13.89
C SER A 100 -0.66 11.50 12.79
N SER A 101 -0.40 10.80 11.68
CA SER A 101 -1.43 10.30 10.80
C SER A 101 -0.97 8.95 10.27
N SER A 102 -1.51 7.88 10.87
CA SER A 102 -1.30 6.50 10.44
C SER A 102 -1.98 6.30 9.09
N SER A 103 -1.20 6.29 8.01
CA SER A 103 -1.60 5.62 6.78
C SER A 103 -0.81 4.33 6.76
N GLU A 104 -1.46 3.26 7.20
CA GLU A 104 -0.99 1.89 7.04
C GLU A 104 -0.86 1.61 5.54
N ASP A 105 0.37 1.71 5.05
CA ASP A 105 0.77 1.30 3.71
C ASP A 105 0.44 -0.19 3.56
N CYS A 106 -0.75 -0.47 3.03
CA CYS A 106 -1.15 -1.80 2.61
C CYS A 106 -0.56 -2.11 1.23
N ASP A 107 0.76 -2.01 1.10
CA ASP A 107 1.54 -2.44 -0.06
C ASP A 107 2.11 -3.85 0.17
N ASN A 108 1.31 -4.75 0.76
CA ASN A 108 1.61 -6.17 0.89
C ASN A 108 0.51 -7.02 0.26
N LEU A 109 0.16 -6.77 -1.00
CA LEU A 109 -0.80 -7.60 -1.73
C LEU A 109 -0.19 -8.87 -2.36
N PHE A 110 1.13 -9.04 -2.44
CA PHE A 110 1.71 -10.26 -3.05
C PHE A 110 3.08 -10.71 -2.54
N VAL A 111 3.44 -10.55 -1.26
CA VAL A 111 4.61 -11.29 -0.72
C VAL A 111 4.42 -11.53 0.77
N SER A 112 4.10 -12.78 1.15
CA SER A 112 4.58 -13.48 2.35
C SER A 112 3.58 -14.56 2.73
N THR A 113 3.85 -15.79 2.27
CA THR A 113 3.73 -17.06 3.01
C THR A 113 4.07 -18.17 2.02
N ILE A 114 5.37 -18.26 1.71
CA ILE A 114 5.96 -19.58 1.55
C ILE A 114 6.02 -20.13 2.99
N THR A 115 4.92 -20.69 3.44
CA THR A 115 4.99 -21.79 4.39
C THR A 115 4.71 -23.03 3.56
N GLU A 116 5.76 -23.83 3.43
CA GLU A 116 5.76 -25.14 2.81
C GLU A 116 4.51 -25.90 3.24
N SER A 117 3.64 -26.19 2.30
CA SER A 117 2.71 -27.30 2.42
C SER A 117 2.46 -27.78 1.02
N THR A 118 3.35 -28.71 0.65
CA THR A 118 3.06 -29.89 -0.17
C THR A 118 1.98 -29.71 -1.23
N VAL A 119 2.41 -29.82 -2.49
CA VAL A 119 1.58 -30.32 -3.59
C VAL A 119 0.89 -31.60 -3.08
N MET A 120 -0.37 -31.49 -2.68
CA MET A 120 -1.22 -32.63 -2.37
C MET A 120 -2.15 -32.78 -3.56
N ASP A 121 -1.76 -33.67 -4.47
CA ASP A 121 -2.70 -34.39 -5.34
C ASP A 121 -3.59 -35.27 -4.47
N GLY A 122 -4.46 -34.64 -3.70
CA GLY A 122 -5.38 -35.28 -2.77
C GLY A 122 -6.74 -34.59 -2.83
N PHE A 123 -7.80 -35.40 -2.79
CA PHE A 123 -9.17 -34.89 -2.68
C PHE A 123 -9.31 -33.97 -1.46
N PRO A 124 -10.01 -32.83 -1.59
CA PRO A 124 -10.15 -31.88 -0.49
C PRO A 124 -10.83 -32.54 0.70
N THR A 125 -10.17 -32.54 1.85
CA THR A 125 -10.63 -33.20 3.09
C THR A 125 -11.42 -32.25 4.01
N LYS A 126 -11.41 -30.94 3.70
CA LYS A 126 -12.12 -29.90 4.47
C LYS A 126 -12.87 -28.96 3.52
N ALA A 127 -14.05 -28.50 3.92
CA ALA A 127 -14.90 -27.63 3.11
C ALA A 127 -14.19 -26.34 2.64
N ASP A 128 -13.33 -25.77 3.48
CA ASP A 128 -12.59 -24.53 3.17
C ASP A 128 -11.57 -24.70 2.04
N GLN A 129 -11.20 -25.93 1.70
CA GLN A 129 -10.28 -26.23 0.61
C GLN A 129 -10.96 -26.13 -0.76
N ILE A 130 -12.30 -26.14 -0.80
CA ILE A 130 -13.09 -25.99 -2.03
C ILE A 130 -13.26 -24.52 -2.39
N LEU A 131 -13.24 -23.62 -1.39
CA LEU A 131 -13.38 -22.19 -1.63
C LEU A 131 -12.14 -21.60 -2.33
N PRO A 132 -12.30 -20.64 -3.27
CA PRO A 132 -11.20 -19.85 -3.79
C PRO A 132 -10.37 -19.22 -2.67
N ARG A 133 -9.05 -19.13 -2.85
CA ARG A 133 -8.12 -18.60 -1.82
C ARG A 133 -8.49 -17.20 -1.32
N SER A 134 -9.13 -16.38 -2.16
CA SER A 134 -9.62 -15.04 -1.80
C SER A 134 -10.75 -15.05 -0.77
N LEU A 135 -11.52 -16.15 -0.69
CA LEU A 135 -12.65 -16.31 0.23
C LEU A 135 -12.30 -17.14 1.47
N ARG A 136 -11.11 -17.75 1.50
CA ARG A 136 -10.63 -18.45 2.69
C ARG A 136 -10.23 -17.41 3.74
N LYS A 137 -11.07 -17.25 4.77
CA LYS A 137 -10.69 -16.47 5.95
C LYS A 137 -9.45 -17.12 6.58
N ARG A 138 -8.34 -16.39 6.60
CA ARG A 138 -7.22 -16.73 7.47
C ARG A 138 -7.73 -16.51 8.89
N GLN A 139 -7.90 -17.59 9.65
CA GLN A 139 -7.93 -17.49 11.11
C GLN A 139 -6.56 -16.93 11.51
N LYS A 140 -6.44 -15.60 11.53
CA LYS A 140 -5.46 -14.98 12.38
C LYS A 140 -5.96 -15.29 13.78
N GLU A 141 -5.13 -15.96 14.54
CA GLU A 141 -5.29 -16.03 15.98
C GLU A 141 -5.01 -14.62 16.50
N ASP A 142 -5.94 -13.71 16.22
CA ASP A 142 -5.97 -12.43 16.87
C ASP A 142 -6.21 -12.80 18.34
N VAL A 143 -5.23 -12.48 19.17
CA VAL A 143 -5.44 -12.23 20.60
C VAL A 143 -6.37 -11.01 20.67
N VAL A 144 -7.61 -11.21 20.25
CA VAL A 144 -8.69 -10.28 20.51
C VAL A 144 -8.81 -10.32 22.01
N ASP A 145 -8.37 -9.24 22.66
CA ASP A 145 -8.47 -9.03 24.09
C ASP A 145 -9.83 -9.57 24.56
N ASP A 146 -9.83 -10.55 25.47
CA ASP A 146 -11.06 -11.22 25.91
C ASP A 146 -12.08 -10.20 26.44
N ARG A 147 -11.60 -9.04 26.91
CA ARG A 147 -12.44 -7.88 27.28
C ARG A 147 -13.19 -7.27 26.11
N TYR A 148 -12.62 -7.26 24.91
CA TYR A 148 -13.30 -6.79 23.71
C TYR A 148 -14.39 -7.79 23.26
N ARG A 149 -14.09 -9.09 23.27
CA ARG A 149 -15.10 -10.13 22.99
C ARG A 149 -16.26 -10.12 23.99
N LYS A 150 -15.97 -9.89 25.27
CA LYS A 150 -16.98 -9.79 26.33
C LYS A 150 -17.85 -8.54 26.17
N ARG A 151 -17.28 -7.40 25.77
CA ARG A 151 -18.05 -6.18 25.46
C ARG A 151 -18.98 -6.36 24.28
N ILE A 152 -18.53 -7.03 23.22
CA ILE A 152 -19.37 -7.33 22.05
C ILE A 152 -20.55 -8.21 22.45
N ARG A 153 -20.30 -9.34 23.13
CA ARG A 153 -21.39 -10.22 23.59
C ARG A 153 -22.38 -9.52 24.49
N ASN A 154 -21.91 -8.71 25.44
CA ASN A 154 -22.80 -7.96 26.32
C ASN A 154 -23.67 -6.95 25.55
N ALA A 155 -23.14 -6.32 24.50
CA ALA A 155 -23.90 -5.40 23.65
C ALA A 155 -24.92 -6.15 22.79
N GLU A 156 -24.54 -7.30 22.24
CA GLU A 156 -25.44 -8.19 21.49
C GLU A 156 -26.57 -8.71 22.39
N ASP A 157 -26.25 -9.20 23.58
CA ASP A 157 -27.23 -9.67 24.57
C ASP A 157 -28.17 -8.53 25.01
N ALA A 158 -27.67 -7.30 25.16
CA ALA A 158 -28.51 -6.14 25.49
C ALA A 158 -29.51 -5.81 24.37
N LEU A 159 -29.10 -5.92 23.10
CA LEU A 159 -29.98 -5.71 21.94
C LEU A 159 -31.01 -6.84 21.76
N LEU A 160 -30.63 -8.08 22.10
CA LEU A 160 -31.53 -9.23 22.02
C LEU A 160 -32.49 -9.30 23.21
N SER A 161 -32.06 -8.83 24.39
CA SER A 161 -32.90 -8.76 25.60
C SER A 161 -33.80 -7.53 25.65
N SER A 162 -33.54 -6.50 24.85
CA SER A 162 -34.51 -5.44 24.56
C SER A 162 -35.61 -5.98 23.66
N ASN A 163 -36.42 -6.90 24.18
CA ASN A 163 -37.66 -7.35 23.58
C ASN A 163 -38.74 -6.28 23.78
N THR A 164 -38.58 -5.11 23.18
CA THR A 164 -39.57 -4.02 23.22
C THR A 164 -40.67 -4.17 22.17
N VAL A 165 -40.64 -5.25 21.37
CA VAL A 165 -41.66 -5.53 20.35
C VAL A 165 -42.85 -6.31 20.91
N GLY A 166 -42.71 -6.93 22.10
CA GLY A 166 -43.78 -7.71 22.72
C GLY A 166 -44.91 -6.88 23.34
N ASP A 167 -44.60 -5.73 23.94
CA ASP A 167 -45.56 -4.98 24.77
C ASP A 167 -46.41 -3.96 23.99
N ASN A 168 -46.01 -3.59 22.76
CA ASN A 168 -46.71 -2.59 21.94
C ASN A 168 -47.55 -3.21 20.82
N LEU A 169 -47.57 -4.53 20.69
CA LEU A 169 -48.29 -5.21 19.62
C LEU A 169 -49.79 -5.31 19.92
N GLU A 170 -50.16 -5.45 21.20
CA GLU A 170 -51.55 -5.42 21.68
C GLU A 170 -52.17 -4.02 21.49
N GLU A 171 -51.43 -2.94 21.84
CA GLU A 171 -51.86 -1.55 21.69
C GLU A 171 -52.07 -1.15 20.21
N PHE A 172 -51.32 -1.76 19.28
CA PHE A 172 -51.53 -1.57 17.83
C PHE A 172 -52.84 -2.19 17.34
N PHE A 173 -53.23 -3.36 17.88
CA PHE A 173 -54.49 -4.00 17.49
C PHE A 173 -55.71 -3.33 18.14
N ASP A 174 -55.56 -2.74 19.32
CA ASP A 174 -56.63 -1.96 19.98
C ASP A 174 -56.87 -0.59 19.31
N SER A 175 -55.96 -0.14 18.44
CA SER A 175 -56.07 1.11 17.67
C SER A 175 -56.71 0.94 16.27
N LEU A 176 -57.11 -0.28 15.87
CA LEU A 176 -57.78 -0.59 14.59
C LEU A 176 -59.30 -0.60 14.74
#